data_AF-A0A929YWP6-F1
#
_entry.id   AF-A0A929YWP6-F1
#
_cell.length_a   1.000
_cell.length_b   1.000
_cell.length_c   1.000
_cell.angle_alpha   90.00
_cell.angle_beta   90.00
_cell.angle_gamma   90.00
#
_symmetry.space_group_name_H-M   'P 1'
#
loop_
_entity.id
_entity.type
_entity.pdbx_description
1 polymer ?
#
loop_
_entity_poly.entity_id
_entity_poly.type
_entity_poly.pdbx_seq_one_letter_code
_entity_poly.pdbx_strand_id
1 'polypeptide(L)'
;YESVQIYEKIQEIKKEKNIPFYASMGSIAASGGYYIAVACDKIYAKEETTTGSIGVIMSSMNFSKLFEKYGVTQDVIKSGKFKDIGSSSKAMSNEDRQILQSLVDNSYNKFVKVVAEGRKMDENTVRKIADGRIYDGKQALEKNLIDKFGFFDDVLFDVKTDLSLTDPKVVSYDYVEPFNSIFSLMGSVANNLSKSEIQKNIDTLKTMSTNQMYRPMYLYGGM
;
A
#
# COMPACT_ATOMS: atom_id res chain seq x y z
N TYR A 1 4.67 -2.20 -5.22
CA TYR A 1 4.96 -2.42 -6.66
C TYR A 1 3.65 -2.28 -7.45
N GLU A 2 2.60 -2.92 -6.96
CA GLU A 2 1.21 -2.91 -7.42
C GLU A 2 0.65 -1.48 -7.53
N SER A 3 0.82 -0.64 -6.50
CA SER A 3 0.39 0.76 -6.54
C SER A 3 1.04 1.56 -7.67
N VAL A 4 2.30 1.24 -7.99
CA VAL A 4 3.04 1.87 -9.09
C VAL A 4 2.48 1.41 -10.43
N GLN A 5 2.18 0.12 -10.60
CA GLN A 5 1.59 -0.40 -11.84
C GLN A 5 0.22 0.21 -12.12
N ILE A 6 -0.63 0.34 -11.10
CA ILE A 6 -1.95 0.96 -11.25
C ILE A 6 -1.78 2.46 -11.59
N TYR A 7 -0.90 3.18 -10.87
CA TYR A 7 -0.57 4.57 -11.17
C TYR A 7 -0.12 4.74 -12.63
N GLU A 8 0.86 3.95 -13.08
CA GLU A 8 1.42 4.01 -14.43
C GLU A 8 0.34 3.69 -15.47
N LYS A 9 -0.54 2.72 -15.20
CA LYS A 9 -1.64 2.37 -16.11
C LYS A 9 -2.69 3.47 -16.22
N ILE A 10 -3.03 4.14 -15.12
CA ILE A 10 -3.93 5.31 -15.15
C ILE A 10 -3.29 6.42 -16.01
N GLN A 11 -2.01 6.74 -15.79
CA GLN A 11 -1.30 7.76 -16.57
C GLN A 11 -1.24 7.41 -18.07
N GLU A 12 -0.98 6.15 -18.40
CA GLU A 12 -1.01 5.65 -19.78
C GLU A 12 -2.37 5.87 -20.43
N ILE A 13 -3.46 5.43 -19.77
CA ILE A 13 -4.82 5.58 -20.32
C ILE A 13 -5.20 7.06 -20.48
N LYS A 14 -4.85 7.91 -19.52
CA LYS A 14 -5.07 9.36 -19.60
C LYS A 14 -4.39 9.93 -20.84
N LYS A 15 -3.13 9.58 -21.07
CA LYS A 15 -2.35 10.07 -22.21
C LYS A 15 -2.86 9.56 -23.55
N GLU A 16 -3.22 8.28 -23.64
CA GLU A 16 -3.60 7.66 -24.91
C GLU A 16 -5.04 7.96 -25.32
N LYS A 17 -5.97 7.95 -24.35
CA LYS A 17 -7.40 8.05 -24.61
C LYS A 17 -7.99 9.40 -24.27
N ASN A 18 -7.23 10.28 -23.62
CA ASN A 18 -7.69 11.58 -23.14
C ASN A 18 -8.96 11.47 -22.28
N ILE A 19 -9.06 10.40 -21.48
CA ILE A 19 -10.16 10.15 -20.54
C ILE A 19 -9.71 10.62 -19.16
N PRO A 20 -10.48 11.48 -18.48
CA PRO A 20 -10.12 11.92 -17.14
C PRO A 20 -10.48 10.87 -16.09
N PHE A 21 -9.73 10.86 -14.99
CA PHE A 21 -9.91 9.97 -13.86
C PHE A 21 -10.26 10.76 -12.60
N TYR A 22 -11.25 10.27 -11.86
CA TYR A 22 -11.71 10.89 -10.62
C TYR A 22 -11.59 9.85 -9.51
N ALA A 23 -10.88 10.17 -8.43
CA ALA A 23 -10.78 9.31 -7.26
C ALA A 23 -11.88 9.67 -6.25
N SER A 24 -12.74 8.72 -5.90
CA SER A 24 -13.69 8.84 -4.79
C SER A 24 -13.17 8.01 -3.61
N MET A 25 -12.55 8.65 -2.62
CA MET A 25 -12.00 7.95 -1.46
C MET A 25 -13.12 7.44 -0.52
N GLY A 26 -13.01 6.18 -0.12
CA GLY A 26 -13.89 5.55 0.87
C GLY A 26 -13.55 5.96 2.30
N SER A 27 -13.71 5.04 3.25
CA SER A 27 -13.29 5.27 4.65
C SER A 27 -11.77 5.41 4.79
N ILE A 28 -11.00 4.65 3.99
CA ILE A 28 -9.54 4.65 4.01
C ILE A 28 -8.99 4.71 2.58
N ALA A 29 -8.04 5.61 2.36
CA ALA A 29 -7.26 5.71 1.13
C ALA A 29 -5.84 6.24 1.43
N ALA A 30 -5.11 5.52 2.28
CA ALA A 30 -3.78 5.90 2.77
C ALA A 30 -2.64 5.13 2.07
N SER A 31 -1.42 5.66 2.11
CA SER A 31 -0.18 5.09 1.57
C SER A 31 -0.34 4.62 0.12
N GLY A 32 -0.42 3.32 -0.17
CA GLY A 32 -0.60 2.81 -1.53
C GLY A 32 -1.90 3.26 -2.18
N GLY A 33 -2.95 3.47 -1.39
CA GLY A 33 -4.24 3.99 -1.90
C GLY A 33 -4.13 5.45 -2.31
N TYR A 34 -3.41 6.25 -1.51
CA TYR A 34 -3.12 7.63 -1.85
C TYR A 34 -2.20 7.74 -3.07
N TYR A 35 -1.18 6.87 -3.16
CA TYR A 35 -0.28 6.79 -4.32
C TYR A 35 -1.08 6.65 -5.64
N ILE A 36 -2.08 5.77 -5.65
CA ILE A 36 -2.94 5.56 -6.82
C ILE A 36 -3.84 6.77 -7.07
N ALA A 37 -4.48 7.30 -6.02
CA ALA A 37 -5.39 8.44 -6.13
C ALA A 37 -4.72 9.67 -6.76
N VAL A 38 -3.44 9.90 -6.49
CA VAL A 38 -2.64 11.00 -7.06
C VAL A 38 -2.48 10.90 -8.59
N ALA A 39 -2.74 9.74 -9.21
CA ALA A 39 -2.79 9.64 -10.67
C ALA A 39 -4.04 10.29 -11.29
N CYS A 40 -5.11 10.44 -10.51
CA CYS A 40 -6.38 11.00 -10.95
C CYS A 40 -6.31 12.52 -11.15
N ASP A 41 -7.20 13.06 -11.97
CA ASP A 41 -7.32 14.49 -12.25
C ASP A 41 -7.98 15.26 -11.10
N LYS A 42 -8.92 14.61 -10.41
CA LYS A 42 -9.55 15.12 -9.19
C LYS A 42 -9.67 14.03 -8.13
N ILE A 43 -9.46 14.40 -6.88
CA ILE A 43 -9.48 13.53 -5.71
C ILE A 43 -10.52 14.05 -4.72
N TYR A 44 -11.49 13.21 -4.41
CA TYR A 44 -12.57 13.47 -3.47
C TYR A 44 -12.40 12.60 -2.25
N ALA A 45 -12.72 13.15 -1.10
CA ALA A 45 -12.80 12.40 0.16
C ALA A 45 -13.94 12.94 1.02
N LYS A 46 -14.28 12.24 2.09
CA LYS A 46 -15.18 12.76 3.13
C LYS A 46 -14.36 13.36 4.26
N GLU A 47 -14.98 14.17 5.11
CA GLU A 47 -14.30 14.74 6.29
C GLU A 47 -13.67 13.63 7.16
N GLU A 48 -14.35 12.48 7.28
CA GLU A 48 -13.94 11.34 8.09
C GLU A 48 -13.01 10.35 7.36
N THR A 49 -12.72 10.57 6.08
CA THR A 49 -11.82 9.69 5.33
C THR A 49 -10.42 9.75 5.92
N THR A 50 -9.85 8.60 6.23
CA THR A 50 -8.43 8.48 6.60
C THR A 50 -7.56 8.33 5.35
N THR A 51 -6.65 9.27 5.13
CA THR A 51 -5.77 9.33 3.96
C THR A 51 -4.34 9.72 4.38
N GLY A 52 -3.49 10.11 3.43
CA GLY A 52 -2.09 10.43 3.69
C GLY A 52 -1.27 9.15 3.85
N SER A 53 -0.56 9.01 4.97
CA SER A 53 0.43 7.93 5.18
C SER A 53 1.45 7.86 4.04
N ILE A 54 1.88 9.02 3.55
CA ILE A 54 2.85 9.14 2.48
C ILE A 54 4.21 8.76 3.08
N GLY A 55 4.65 7.56 2.78
CA GLY A 55 5.81 6.93 3.40
C GLY A 55 5.97 5.50 2.90
N VAL A 56 7.12 4.92 3.21
CA VAL A 56 7.48 3.56 2.79
C VAL A 56 8.09 2.85 3.97
N ILE A 57 7.66 1.61 4.18
CA ILE A 57 8.24 0.77 5.22
C ILE A 57 8.82 -0.51 4.62
N MET A 58 9.81 -1.03 5.33
CA MET A 58 10.32 -2.38 5.19
C MET A 58 10.48 -2.91 6.60
N SER A 59 9.81 -4.02 6.92
CA SER A 59 9.70 -4.51 8.29
C SER A 59 10.10 -5.96 8.36
N SER A 60 10.82 -6.33 9.41
CA SER A 60 11.26 -7.71 9.60
C SER A 60 11.37 -8.08 11.06
N MET A 61 11.20 -9.36 11.35
CA MET A 61 11.32 -9.91 12.70
C MET A 61 12.68 -10.59 12.88
N ASN A 62 13.27 -10.44 14.06
CA ASN A 62 14.47 -11.15 14.46
C ASN A 62 14.13 -12.12 15.60
N PHE A 63 14.26 -13.41 15.32
CA PHE A 63 14.03 -14.53 16.23
C PHE A 63 15.33 -15.14 16.77
N SER A 64 16.50 -14.54 16.55
CA SER A 64 17.79 -15.12 16.98
C SER A 64 17.83 -15.44 18.48
N LYS A 65 17.31 -14.55 19.32
CA LYS A 65 17.21 -14.76 20.78
C LYS A 65 16.20 -15.85 21.16
N LEU A 66 15.15 -16.01 20.35
CA LEU A 66 14.17 -17.07 20.56
C LEU A 66 14.79 -18.43 20.23
N PHE A 67 15.52 -18.51 19.12
CA PHE A 67 16.24 -19.72 18.72
C PHE A 67 17.29 -20.11 19.75
N GLU A 68 18.09 -19.15 20.23
CA GLU A 68 19.06 -19.35 21.31
C GLU A 68 18.40 -19.93 22.57
N LYS A 69 17.27 -19.37 23.00
CA LYS A 69 16.52 -19.83 24.18
C LYS A 69 16.08 -21.29 24.08
N TYR A 70 15.77 -21.77 22.88
CA TYR A 70 15.28 -23.14 22.66
C TYR A 70 16.34 -24.07 22.06
N GLY A 71 17.62 -23.65 22.03
CA GLY A 71 18.72 -24.47 21.52
C GLY A 71 18.63 -24.75 20.02
N VAL A 72 17.97 -23.89 19.24
CA VAL A 72 17.88 -24.00 17.79
C VAL A 72 19.01 -23.19 17.16
N THR A 73 19.78 -23.82 16.26
CA THR A 73 20.80 -23.14 15.47
C THR A 73 20.44 -23.17 14.00
N GLN A 74 20.77 -22.09 13.28
CA GLN A 74 20.68 -22.05 11.82
C GLN A 74 22.08 -21.84 11.25
N ASP A 75 22.66 -22.88 10.68
CA ASP A 75 23.93 -22.80 9.96
C ASP A 75 23.67 -22.35 8.52
N VAL A 76 24.25 -21.20 8.14
CA VAL A 76 24.05 -20.60 6.81
C VAL A 76 25.35 -20.65 6.01
N ILE A 77 25.38 -21.50 4.98
CA ILE A 77 26.45 -21.56 3.99
C ILE A 77 26.03 -20.68 2.81
N LYS A 78 26.79 -19.60 2.55
CA LYS A 78 26.40 -18.57 1.58
C LYS A 78 27.52 -18.18 0.63
N SER A 79 27.15 -17.90 -0.62
CA SER A 79 28.07 -17.50 -1.69
C SER A 79 28.53 -16.04 -1.61
N GLY A 80 27.98 -15.23 -0.70
CA GLY A 80 28.38 -13.84 -0.51
C GLY A 80 27.90 -13.24 0.80
N LYS A 81 28.57 -12.17 1.27
CA LYS A 81 28.34 -11.52 2.58
C LYS A 81 26.86 -11.24 2.86
N PHE A 82 26.16 -10.67 1.89
CA PHE A 82 24.79 -10.16 2.02
C PHE A 82 23.70 -11.14 1.53
N LYS A 83 24.04 -12.40 1.20
CA LYS A 83 23.05 -13.38 0.69
C LYS A 83 21.99 -13.80 1.71
N ASP A 84 22.25 -13.51 2.98
CA ASP A 84 21.34 -13.70 4.10
C ASP A 84 20.88 -12.35 4.70
N ILE A 85 20.98 -11.26 3.92
CA ILE A 85 20.45 -9.97 4.35
C ILE A 85 18.97 -10.13 4.66
N GLY A 86 18.61 -9.74 5.87
CA GLY A 86 17.26 -9.91 6.34
C GLY A 86 16.88 -11.30 6.85
N SER A 87 17.86 -12.16 7.13
CA SER A 87 17.57 -13.38 7.87
C SER A 87 16.99 -13.08 9.25
N SER A 88 15.92 -13.80 9.63
CA SER A 88 15.30 -13.71 10.95
C SER A 88 16.08 -14.45 12.04
N SER A 89 17.11 -15.21 11.70
CA SER A 89 17.94 -15.96 12.66
C SER A 89 19.19 -15.22 13.15
N LYS A 90 19.48 -14.04 12.60
CA LYS A 90 20.60 -13.21 13.02
C LYS A 90 20.17 -11.77 13.26
N ALA A 91 20.94 -11.06 14.08
CA ALA A 91 20.81 -9.61 14.15
C ALA A 91 21.20 -8.96 12.82
N MET A 92 20.44 -7.95 12.41
CA MET A 92 20.75 -7.11 11.25
C MET A 92 22.01 -6.29 11.55
N SER A 93 23.01 -6.37 10.67
CA SER A 93 24.21 -5.52 10.77
C SER A 93 23.93 -4.07 10.35
N ASN A 94 24.88 -3.18 10.64
CA ASN A 94 24.77 -1.79 10.18
C ASN A 94 24.84 -1.69 8.65
N GLU A 95 25.65 -2.52 7.99
CA GLU A 95 25.72 -2.55 6.53
C GLU A 95 24.45 -3.13 5.90
N ASP A 96 23.87 -4.17 6.51
CA ASP A 96 22.56 -4.70 6.10
C ASP A 96 21.50 -3.57 6.18
N ARG A 97 21.48 -2.83 7.30
CA ARG A 97 20.57 -1.71 7.52
C ARG A 97 20.75 -0.60 6.47
N GLN A 98 21.98 -0.19 6.18
CA GLN A 98 22.25 0.86 5.19
C GLN A 98 21.79 0.46 3.79
N ILE A 99 22.03 -0.78 3.38
CA ILE A 99 21.57 -1.31 2.08
C ILE A 99 20.04 -1.25 2.01
N LEU A 100 19.34 -1.80 3.01
CA LEU A 100 17.88 -1.82 3.02
C LEU A 100 17.27 -0.42 3.12
N GLN A 101 17.88 0.47 3.91
CA GLN A 101 17.45 1.87 4.02
C GLN A 101 17.54 2.58 2.67
N SER A 102 18.59 2.36 1.89
CA SER A 102 18.71 2.95 0.54
C SER A 102 17.56 2.54 -0.39
N LEU A 103 17.03 1.31 -0.25
CA LEU A 103 15.87 0.84 -1.03
C LEU A 103 14.57 1.52 -0.58
N VAL A 104 14.42 1.73 0.72
CA VAL A 104 13.29 2.47 1.30
C VAL A 104 13.34 3.93 0.84
N ASP A 105 14.51 4.58 0.93
CA ASP A 105 14.71 5.98 0.55
C ASP A 105 14.42 6.22 -0.94
N ASN A 106 14.88 5.33 -1.81
CA ASN A 106 14.59 5.39 -3.24
C ASN A 106 13.08 5.30 -3.52
N SER A 107 12.38 4.42 -2.82
CA SER A 107 10.92 4.26 -2.96
C SER A 107 10.18 5.47 -2.41
N TYR A 108 10.60 5.99 -1.25
CA TYR A 108 10.05 7.21 -0.66
C TYR A 108 10.24 8.42 -1.57
N ASN A 109 11.43 8.59 -2.16
CA ASN A 109 11.69 9.67 -3.11
C ASN A 109 10.79 9.58 -4.34
N LYS A 110 10.54 8.37 -4.87
CA LYS A 110 9.56 8.19 -5.95
C LYS A 110 8.15 8.59 -5.51
N PHE A 111 7.74 8.24 -4.29
CA PHE A 111 6.42 8.62 -3.75
C PHE A 111 6.28 10.14 -3.61
N VAL A 112 7.26 10.81 -3.01
CA VAL A 112 7.29 12.28 -2.91
C VAL A 112 7.16 12.91 -4.29
N LYS A 113 7.90 12.41 -5.27
CA LYS A 113 7.87 12.93 -6.65
C LYS A 113 6.49 12.79 -7.29
N VAL A 114 5.84 11.62 -7.21
CA VAL A 114 4.50 11.48 -7.81
C VAL A 114 3.46 12.36 -7.10
N VAL A 115 3.56 12.55 -5.79
CA VAL A 115 2.68 13.47 -5.04
C VAL A 115 2.95 14.92 -5.46
N ALA A 116 4.20 15.32 -5.57
CA ALA A 116 4.59 16.65 -6.04
C ALA A 116 4.04 16.93 -7.44
N GLU A 117 4.21 16.00 -8.37
CA GLU A 117 3.71 16.10 -9.75
C GLU A 117 2.18 16.12 -9.81
N GLY A 118 1.50 15.13 -9.20
CA GLY A 118 0.05 14.98 -9.27
C GLY A 118 -0.72 16.06 -8.51
N ARG A 119 -0.14 16.61 -7.44
CA ARG A 119 -0.75 17.70 -6.65
C ARG A 119 -0.21 19.08 -7.00
N LYS A 120 0.72 19.18 -7.95
CA LYS A 120 1.38 20.42 -8.39
C LYS A 120 2.02 21.19 -7.22
N MET A 121 2.74 20.46 -6.36
CA MET A 121 3.42 20.97 -5.17
C MET A 121 4.94 20.85 -5.33
N ASP A 122 5.70 21.74 -4.69
CA ASP A 122 7.15 21.56 -4.57
C ASP A 122 7.48 20.32 -3.72
N GLU A 123 8.49 19.55 -4.12
CA GLU A 123 8.93 18.35 -3.40
C GLU A 123 9.30 18.67 -1.94
N ASN A 124 9.91 19.82 -1.64
CA ASN A 124 10.23 20.18 -0.26
C ASN A 124 8.98 20.41 0.59
N THR A 125 7.90 20.91 -0.03
CA THR A 125 6.62 21.08 0.65
C THR A 125 5.97 19.72 0.90
N VAL A 126 6.00 18.82 -0.08
CA VAL A 126 5.53 17.44 0.07
C VAL A 126 6.28 16.74 1.20
N ARG A 127 7.62 16.84 1.26
CA ARG A 127 8.43 16.21 2.31
C ARG A 127 8.06 16.66 3.73
N LYS A 128 7.57 17.90 3.91
CA LYS A 128 7.08 18.38 5.22
C LYS A 128 5.80 17.70 5.69
N ILE A 129 5.00 17.19 4.76
CA ILE A 129 3.72 16.52 5.04
C ILE A 129 3.77 15.01 4.81
N ALA A 130 4.89 14.48 4.32
CA ALA A 130 5.10 13.08 3.92
C ALA A 130 6.05 12.34 4.88
N ASP A 131 5.87 12.48 6.19
CA ASP A 131 6.65 11.74 7.19
C ASP A 131 6.01 10.42 7.63
N GLY A 132 5.03 9.93 6.86
CA GLY A 132 4.28 8.71 7.14
C GLY A 132 3.05 8.90 8.02
N ARG A 133 2.75 10.09 8.54
CA ARG A 133 1.52 10.33 9.32
C ARG A 133 0.25 10.21 8.46
N ILE A 134 -0.85 9.83 9.10
CA ILE A 134 -2.19 9.86 8.50
C ILE A 134 -2.82 11.26 8.61
N TYR A 135 -3.79 11.52 7.76
CA TYR A 135 -4.65 12.72 7.80
C TYR A 135 -6.11 12.30 7.71
N ASP A 136 -6.99 13.04 8.37
CA ASP A 136 -8.42 13.03 8.03
C ASP A 136 -8.68 13.84 6.74
N GLY A 137 -9.90 13.83 6.24
CA GLY A 137 -10.24 14.54 5.01
C GLY A 137 -10.07 16.07 5.13
N LYS A 138 -10.34 16.64 6.32
CA LYS A 138 -10.18 18.08 6.58
C LYS A 138 -8.72 18.50 6.45
N GLN A 139 -7.85 17.82 7.16
CA GLN A 139 -6.41 18.04 7.10
C GLN A 139 -5.87 17.79 5.70
N ALA A 140 -6.40 16.79 4.99
CA ALA A 140 -6.01 16.50 3.62
C ALA A 140 -6.37 17.63 2.66
N LEU A 141 -7.57 18.22 2.80
CA LEU A 141 -7.99 19.36 1.99
C LEU A 141 -7.12 20.60 2.27
N GLU A 142 -6.90 20.92 3.54
CA GLU A 142 -6.05 22.04 3.97
C GLU A 142 -4.61 21.92 3.45
N LYS A 143 -4.12 20.68 3.28
CA LYS A 143 -2.77 20.38 2.78
C LYS A 143 -2.71 20.18 1.27
N ASN A 144 -3.80 20.43 0.55
CA ASN A 144 -3.91 20.23 -0.90
C ASN A 144 -3.68 18.76 -1.34
N LEU A 145 -3.90 17.81 -0.44
CA LEU A 145 -3.81 16.37 -0.72
C LEU A 145 -5.07 15.83 -1.42
N ILE A 146 -6.20 16.52 -1.26
CA ILE A 146 -7.45 16.26 -2.00
C ILE A 146 -7.96 17.58 -2.61
N ASP A 147 -8.91 17.48 -3.53
CA ASP A 147 -9.47 18.63 -4.25
C ASP A 147 -10.79 19.11 -3.67
N LYS A 148 -11.65 18.19 -3.24
CA LYS A 148 -13.01 18.52 -2.77
C LYS A 148 -13.53 17.48 -1.79
N PHE A 149 -14.45 17.89 -0.93
CA PHE A 149 -15.30 16.93 -0.23
C PHE A 149 -16.37 16.36 -1.15
N GLY A 150 -16.65 15.07 -1.03
CA GLY A 150 -17.75 14.46 -1.78
C GLY A 150 -17.92 12.97 -1.52
N PHE A 151 -19.16 12.53 -1.66
CA PHE A 151 -19.55 11.13 -1.82
C PHE A 151 -19.50 10.75 -3.31
N PHE A 152 -19.71 9.47 -3.59
CA PHE A 152 -19.72 8.95 -4.95
C PHE A 152 -20.69 9.70 -5.88
N ASP A 153 -21.89 10.02 -5.40
CA ASP A 153 -22.89 10.76 -6.18
C ASP A 153 -22.45 12.19 -6.50
N ASP A 154 -21.71 12.86 -5.59
CA ASP A 154 -21.13 14.18 -5.85
C ASP A 154 -20.05 14.10 -6.94
N VAL A 155 -19.24 13.03 -6.92
CA VAL A 155 -18.25 12.79 -7.98
C VAL A 155 -18.93 12.57 -9.32
N LEU A 156 -20.00 11.76 -9.38
CA LEU A 156 -20.76 11.56 -10.61
C LEU A 156 -21.37 12.86 -11.15
N PHE A 157 -21.91 13.69 -10.26
CA PHE A 157 -22.44 15.00 -10.62
C PHE A 157 -21.36 15.91 -11.21
N ASP A 158 -20.20 16.00 -10.57
CA ASP A 158 -19.08 16.82 -11.04
C ASP A 158 -18.54 16.29 -12.38
N VAL A 159 -18.35 14.97 -12.53
CA VAL A 159 -17.95 14.34 -13.80
C VAL A 159 -18.90 14.69 -14.94
N LYS A 160 -20.22 14.59 -14.71
CA LYS A 160 -21.23 14.92 -15.70
C LYS A 160 -21.14 16.39 -16.12
N THR A 161 -20.90 17.27 -15.15
CA THR A 161 -20.80 18.72 -15.37
C THR A 161 -19.50 19.09 -16.09
N ASP A 162 -18.36 18.61 -15.60
CA ASP A 162 -17.01 18.86 -16.15
C ASP A 162 -16.90 18.40 -17.61
N LEU A 163 -17.60 17.33 -17.98
CA LEU A 163 -17.58 16.74 -19.32
C LEU A 163 -18.81 17.07 -20.16
N SER A 164 -19.72 17.93 -19.66
CA SER A 164 -20.95 18.33 -20.37
C SER A 164 -21.77 17.14 -20.89
N LEU A 165 -21.87 16.06 -20.10
CA LEU A 165 -22.53 14.81 -20.52
C LEU A 165 -24.05 14.90 -20.36
N THR A 166 -24.78 14.51 -21.39
CA THR A 166 -26.24 14.37 -21.35
C THR A 166 -26.60 12.90 -21.14
N ASP A 167 -27.32 12.61 -20.06
CA ASP A 167 -27.79 11.26 -19.68
C ASP A 167 -26.73 10.13 -19.75
N PRO A 168 -25.59 10.26 -19.04
CA PRO A 168 -24.55 9.23 -19.08
C PRO A 168 -25.01 7.95 -18.38
N LYS A 169 -24.65 6.79 -18.97
CA LYS A 169 -24.83 5.49 -18.31
C LYS A 169 -23.64 5.21 -17.41
N VAL A 170 -23.91 4.94 -16.13
CA VAL A 170 -22.91 4.47 -15.18
C VAL A 170 -22.81 2.95 -15.29
N VAL A 171 -21.61 2.45 -15.55
CA VAL A 171 -21.32 1.01 -15.63
C VAL A 171 -20.35 0.65 -14.52
N SER A 172 -20.73 -0.30 -13.65
CA SER A 172 -19.80 -0.90 -12.68
C SER A 172 -19.22 -2.19 -13.26
N TYR A 173 -17.94 -2.41 -12.98
CA TYR A 173 -17.28 -3.68 -13.22
C TYR A 173 -16.99 -4.30 -11.86
N ASP A 174 -17.89 -5.15 -11.38
CA ASP A 174 -17.68 -5.85 -10.14
C ASP A 174 -16.80 -7.07 -10.40
N TYR A 175 -15.66 -7.14 -9.73
CA TYR A 175 -14.92 -8.40 -9.63
C TYR A 175 -15.67 -9.29 -8.66
N VAL A 176 -16.55 -10.14 -9.19
CA VAL A 176 -17.17 -11.20 -8.40
C VAL A 176 -16.12 -12.27 -8.21
N GLU A 177 -15.54 -12.34 -7.00
CA GLU A 177 -14.77 -13.51 -6.57
C GLU A 177 -15.61 -14.76 -6.90
N PRO A 178 -15.09 -15.71 -7.69
CA PRO A 178 -15.86 -16.90 -8.07
C PRO A 178 -16.39 -17.58 -6.81
N PHE A 179 -17.58 -18.19 -6.87
CA PHE A 179 -18.15 -18.94 -5.74
C PHE A 179 -17.19 -20.04 -5.20
N ASN A 180 -16.24 -20.48 -6.05
CA ASN A 180 -15.14 -21.36 -5.69
C ASN A 180 -14.15 -20.74 -4.67
N SER A 181 -13.99 -19.41 -4.63
CA SER A 181 -13.22 -18.70 -3.60
C SER A 181 -13.90 -18.74 -2.23
N ILE A 182 -15.24 -18.73 -2.17
CA ILE A 182 -15.98 -18.91 -0.90
C ILE A 182 -15.83 -20.35 -0.41
N PHE A 183 -15.96 -21.34 -1.30
CA PHE A 183 -15.73 -22.74 -0.93
C PHE A 183 -14.28 -23.02 -0.55
N SER A 184 -13.29 -22.36 -1.18
CA SER A 184 -11.89 -22.47 -0.78
C SER A 184 -11.63 -21.77 0.55
N LEU A 185 -12.29 -20.64 0.83
CA LEU A 185 -12.26 -19.95 2.13
C LEU A 185 -12.89 -20.82 3.23
N MET A 186 -14.06 -21.41 2.98
CA MET A 186 -14.71 -22.34 3.91
C MET A 186 -13.88 -23.61 4.13
N GLY A 187 -13.29 -24.17 3.07
CA GLY A 187 -12.38 -25.32 3.17
C GLY A 187 -11.11 -25.00 3.94
N SER A 188 -10.56 -23.79 3.79
CA SER A 188 -9.38 -23.33 4.54
C SER A 188 -9.71 -22.96 5.99
N VAL A 189 -10.90 -22.41 6.28
CA VAL A 189 -11.41 -22.22 7.65
C VAL A 189 -11.64 -23.55 8.35
N ALA A 190 -12.26 -24.53 7.68
CA ALA A 190 -12.46 -25.89 8.22
C ALA A 190 -11.13 -26.60 8.47
N ASN A 191 -10.17 -26.50 7.54
CA ASN A 191 -8.81 -27.01 7.73
C ASN A 191 -8.06 -26.29 8.85
N ASN A 192 -8.28 -24.99 9.05
CA ASN A 192 -7.68 -24.27 10.17
C ASN A 192 -8.34 -24.65 11.49
N LEU A 193 -9.65 -24.93 11.54
CA LEU A 193 -10.33 -25.39 12.76
C LEU A 193 -9.92 -26.81 13.18
N SER A 194 -9.61 -27.71 12.23
CA SER A 194 -9.19 -29.09 12.53
C SER A 194 -7.72 -29.24 12.94
N LYS A 195 -6.89 -28.21 12.72
CA LYS A 195 -5.49 -28.19 13.15
C LYS A 195 -5.37 -28.02 14.67
N SER A 196 -4.46 -28.78 15.28
CA SER A 196 -4.06 -28.59 16.68
C SER A 196 -3.49 -27.19 16.90
N GLU A 197 -3.57 -26.68 18.14
CA GLU A 197 -3.03 -25.35 18.51
C GLU A 197 -1.54 -25.22 18.18
N ILE A 198 -0.77 -26.31 18.31
CA ILE A 198 0.65 -26.35 17.93
C ILE A 198 0.83 -26.13 16.43
N GLN A 199 0.01 -26.77 15.60
CA GLN A 199 0.09 -26.61 14.15
C GLN A 199 -0.32 -25.21 13.70
N LYS A 200 -1.34 -24.62 14.35
CA LYS A 200 -1.74 -23.22 14.13
C LYS A 200 -0.58 -22.27 14.45
N ASN A 201 0.05 -22.45 15.61
CA ASN A 201 1.18 -21.62 16.02
C ASN A 201 2.38 -21.77 15.09
N ILE A 202 2.68 -22.99 14.61
CA ILE A 202 3.73 -23.24 13.62
C ILE A 202 3.40 -22.56 12.29
N ASP A 203 2.14 -22.61 11.84
CA ASP A 203 1.74 -21.99 10.59
C ASP A 203 1.74 -20.45 10.68
N THR A 204 1.37 -19.89 11.83
CA THR A 204 1.51 -18.45 12.14
C THR A 204 2.98 -18.04 12.17
N LEU A 205 3.85 -18.81 12.82
CA LEU A 205 5.30 -18.56 12.80
C LEU A 205 5.88 -18.69 11.38
N LYS A 206 5.42 -19.67 10.60
CA LYS A 206 5.80 -19.83 9.21
C LYS A 206 5.38 -18.62 8.41
N THR A 207 4.12 -18.18 8.46
CA THR A 207 3.67 -16.96 7.76
C THR A 207 4.39 -15.69 8.20
N MET A 208 4.76 -15.57 9.47
CA MET A 208 5.62 -14.47 9.96
C MET A 208 7.07 -14.57 9.43
N SER A 209 7.55 -15.78 9.15
CA SER A 209 8.93 -16.04 8.70
C SER A 209 9.10 -16.15 7.17
N THR A 210 8.07 -16.59 6.45
CA THR A 210 8.10 -16.84 5.01
C THR A 210 7.46 -15.68 4.28
N ASN A 211 8.31 -14.83 3.71
CA ASN A 211 8.04 -14.03 2.52
C ASN A 211 6.93 -12.98 2.61
N GLN A 212 7.31 -11.77 3.05
CA GLN A 212 7.11 -10.50 2.33
C GLN A 212 7.97 -9.32 2.89
N MET A 213 8.97 -9.60 3.72
CA MET A 213 9.51 -8.62 4.67
C MET A 213 10.60 -7.66 4.16
N TYR A 214 11.18 -7.91 2.98
CA TYR A 214 12.26 -7.07 2.43
C TYR A 214 11.91 -6.45 1.07
N ARG A 215 10.64 -6.09 0.90
CA ARG A 215 10.22 -5.24 -0.21
C ARG A 215 9.77 -3.89 0.37
N PRO A 216 10.20 -2.76 -0.21
CA PRO A 216 9.59 -1.48 0.12
C PRO A 216 8.09 -1.55 -0.20
N MET A 217 7.26 -1.25 0.79
CA MET A 217 5.80 -1.34 0.67
C MET A 217 5.15 0.03 0.85
N TYR A 218 4.18 0.28 -0.03
CA TYR A 218 3.11 1.22 0.22
C TYR A 218 1.95 0.38 0.76
N LEU A 219 1.57 0.57 2.02
CA LEU A 219 0.51 -0.23 2.63
C LEU A 219 -0.85 0.18 2.04
N TYR A 220 -1.74 -0.78 1.83
CA TYR A 220 -3.11 -0.52 1.37
C TYR A 220 -4.09 -1.26 2.27
N GLY A 221 -4.93 -0.53 2.99
CA GLY A 221 -5.94 -1.12 3.88
C GLY A 221 -5.33 -1.80 5.12
N GLY A 222 -6.10 -1.85 6.21
CA GLY A 222 -5.66 -2.46 7.47
C GLY A 222 -5.25 -3.92 7.33
N MET A 223 -4.30 -4.33 8.17
CA MET A 223 -4.00 -5.75 8.42
C MET A 223 -5.24 -6.53 8.86
#